data_AF-A0A953HCM3-F1
#
_entry.id   AF-A0A953HCM3-F1
#
_cell.length_a   1.000
_cell.length_b   1.000
_cell.length_c   1.000
_cell.angle_alpha   90.00
_cell.angle_beta   90.00
_cell.angle_gamma   90.00
#
_symmetry.space_group_name_H-M   'P 1'
#
loop_
_entity.id
_entity.type
_entity.pdbx_description
1 polymer ?
#
loop_
_entity_poly.entity_id
_entity_poly.type
_entity_poly.pdbx_seq_one_letter_code
_entity_poly.pdbx_strand_id
1 'polypeptide(L)'
;MFVEGDAMSPWARRWRDLVALHASDMGGAETLSEAQVSLVKRVATIEVELEQMDGKLSMGEKVDLDAYTRASGHLRRILDSLGIKRTARDITPPDLKTYMAAKREAAR
;
A
#
# COMPACT_ATOMS: atom_id res chain seq x y z
N MET A 1 -1.15 28.90 5.64
CA MET A 1 -1.03 27.50 5.19
C MET A 1 0.30 27.39 4.45
N PHE A 2 1.14 26.40 4.75
CA PHE A 2 2.53 26.34 4.22
C PHE A 2 2.60 26.08 2.70
N VAL A 3 1.51 25.69 2.05
CA VAL A 3 1.38 25.51 0.59
C VAL A 3 -0.06 25.82 0.17
N GLU A 4 -0.26 26.35 -1.04
CA GLU A 4 -1.56 26.38 -1.70
C GLU A 4 -1.96 24.96 -2.10
N GLY A 5 -3.04 24.43 -1.51
CA GLY A 5 -3.56 23.11 -1.83
C GLY A 5 -4.87 22.81 -1.12
N ASP A 6 -5.76 22.07 -1.80
CA ASP A 6 -7.04 21.64 -1.21
C ASP A 6 -6.88 20.31 -0.46
N ALA A 7 -7.00 20.37 0.87
CA ALA A 7 -6.95 19.21 1.76
C ALA A 7 -8.11 18.22 1.55
N MET A 8 -9.16 18.65 0.85
CA MET A 8 -10.34 17.87 0.48
C MET A 8 -10.34 17.48 -0.99
N SER A 9 -9.24 17.66 -1.72
CA SER A 9 -9.13 17.12 -3.07
C SER A 9 -9.16 15.57 -3.05
N PRO A 10 -9.58 14.91 -4.16
CA PRO A 10 -9.46 13.46 -4.29
C PRO A 10 -8.03 12.97 -4.04
N TRP A 11 -7.04 13.71 -4.54
CA TRP A 11 -5.62 13.45 -4.30
C TRP A 11 -5.29 13.48 -2.81
N ALA A 12 -5.68 14.53 -2.09
CA ALA A 12 -5.37 14.68 -0.66
C ALA A 12 -6.08 13.64 0.21
N ARG A 13 -7.28 13.18 -0.18
CA ARG A 13 -7.94 12.06 0.49
C ARG A 13 -7.20 10.75 0.26
N ARG A 14 -6.94 10.39 -1.01
CA ARG A 14 -6.25 9.14 -1.34
C ARG A 14 -4.86 9.06 -0.72
N TRP A 15 -4.12 10.17 -0.73
CA TRP A 15 -2.83 10.27 -0.07
C TRP A 15 -2.92 10.01 1.44
N ARG A 16 -3.91 10.60 2.14
CA ARG A 16 -4.13 10.35 3.58
C ARG A 16 -4.51 8.89 3.86
N ASP A 17 -5.35 8.31 3.00
CA ASP A 17 -5.77 6.91 3.12
C ASP A 17 -4.55 5.98 3.01
N LEU A 18 -3.69 6.18 2.01
CA LEU A 18 -2.48 5.39 1.83
C LEU A 18 -1.48 5.58 2.97
N VAL A 19 -1.30 6.80 3.48
CA VAL A 19 -0.47 7.04 4.69
C VAL A 19 -0.99 6.23 5.87
N ALA A 20 -2.31 6.22 6.10
CA ALA A 20 -2.92 5.47 7.19
C ALA A 20 -2.77 3.95 7.01
N LEU A 21 -2.93 3.45 5.79
CA LEU A 21 -2.77 2.02 5.48
C LEU A 21 -1.33 1.56 5.70
N HIS A 22 -0.34 2.27 5.17
CA HIS A 22 1.08 1.93 5.37
C HIS A 22 1.49 2.02 6.84
N ALA A 23 0.98 3.02 7.58
CA ALA A 23 1.21 3.10 9.02
C ALA A 23 0.57 1.92 9.77
N SER A 24 -0.64 1.52 9.39
CA SER A 24 -1.32 0.34 9.95
C SER A 24 -0.53 -0.94 9.70
N ASP A 25 0.02 -1.13 8.50
CA ASP A 25 0.85 -2.29 8.15
C ASP A 25 2.13 -2.36 8.99
N MET A 26 2.61 -1.20 9.47
CA MET A 26 3.77 -1.08 10.35
C MET A 26 3.41 -1.10 11.86
N GLY A 27 2.17 -1.47 12.19
CA GLY A 27 1.71 -1.65 13.57
C GLY A 27 1.16 -0.40 14.23
N GLY A 28 0.83 0.66 13.47
CA GLY A 28 0.24 1.89 13.98
C GLY A 28 1.07 3.13 13.69
N ALA A 29 0.46 4.31 13.75
CA ALA A 29 1.18 5.58 13.52
C ALA A 29 2.10 5.93 14.70
N GLU A 30 1.71 5.53 15.90
CA GLU A 30 2.40 5.73 17.16
C GLU A 30 3.68 4.90 17.32
N THR A 31 3.85 3.85 16.53
CA THR A 31 5.04 2.98 16.57
C THR A 31 6.15 3.48 15.63
N LEU A 32 5.83 4.44 14.76
CA LEU A 32 6.74 4.95 13.74
C LEU A 32 7.62 6.08 14.29
N SER A 33 8.92 6.00 14.01
CA SER A 33 9.81 7.16 14.11
C SER A 33 9.44 8.23 13.07
N GLU A 34 9.78 9.48 13.34
CA GLU A 34 9.58 10.59 12.39
C GLU A 34 10.22 10.34 11.01
N ALA A 35 11.36 9.64 10.98
CA ALA A 35 12.00 9.23 9.74
C ALA A 35 11.12 8.25 8.94
N GLN A 36 10.51 7.28 9.60
CA GLN A 36 9.60 6.34 8.95
C GLN A 36 8.30 7.05 8.51
N VAL A 37 7.75 7.95 9.34
CA VAL A 37 6.60 8.79 8.95
C VAL A 37 6.92 9.59 7.69
N SER A 38 8.11 10.17 7.61
CA SER A 38 8.58 10.92 6.44
C SER A 38 8.62 10.04 5.19
N LEU A 39 9.14 8.82 5.29
CA LEU A 39 9.20 7.85 4.18
C LEU A 39 7.81 7.36 3.76
N VAL A 40 6.92 7.02 4.71
CA VAL A 40 5.53 6.62 4.44
C VAL A 40 4.80 7.71 3.65
N LYS A 41 5.00 8.99 4.01
CA LYS A 41 4.43 10.11 3.26
C LYS A 41 4.93 10.18 1.81
N ARG A 42 6.20 9.86 1.53
CA ARG A 42 6.74 9.79 0.16
C ARG A 42 6.20 8.59 -0.62
N VAL A 43 6.07 7.43 0.04
CA VAL A 43 5.45 6.22 -0.53
C VAL A 43 4.04 6.57 -1.02
N ALA A 44 3.20 7.12 -0.14
CA ALA A 44 1.84 7.52 -0.49
C ALA A 44 1.80 8.55 -1.62
N THR A 45 2.71 9.53 -1.65
CA THR A 45 2.80 10.48 -2.77
C THR A 45 3.10 9.78 -4.09
N ILE A 46 4.10 8.89 -4.12
CA ILE A 46 4.48 8.17 -5.34
C ILE A 46 3.34 7.25 -5.80
N GLU A 47 2.68 6.56 -4.88
CA GLU A 47 1.53 5.70 -5.20
C GLU A 47 0.38 6.48 -5.83
N VAL A 48 -0.01 7.64 -5.29
CA VAL A 48 -1.08 8.45 -5.89
C VAL A 48 -0.72 8.92 -7.31
N GLU A 49 0.54 9.28 -7.55
CA GLU A 49 0.99 9.66 -8.89
C GLU A 49 0.98 8.46 -9.86
N LEU A 50 1.40 7.28 -9.39
CA LEU A 50 1.34 6.04 -10.17
C LEU A 50 -0.12 5.64 -10.44
N GLU A 51 -1.03 5.72 -9.47
CA GLU A 51 -2.46 5.45 -9.66
C GLU A 51 -3.10 6.38 -10.70
N GLN A 52 -2.71 7.66 -10.73
CA GLN A 52 -3.15 8.60 -11.76
C GLN A 52 -2.62 8.21 -13.15
N MET A 53 -1.36 7.78 -13.23
CA MET A 53 -0.77 7.27 -14.47
C MET A 53 -1.44 5.98 -14.94
N ASP A 54 -1.73 5.05 -14.02
CA ASP A 54 -2.46 3.81 -14.30
C ASP A 54 -3.88 4.10 -14.81
N GLY A 55 -4.55 5.10 -14.23
CA GLY A 55 -5.84 5.58 -14.72
C GLY A 55 -5.78 6.04 -16.17
N LYS A 56 -4.78 6.86 -16.54
CA LYS A 56 -4.55 7.30 -17.92
C LYS A 56 -4.24 6.14 -18.85
N LEU A 57 -3.35 5.24 -18.45
CA LEU A 57 -3.01 4.04 -19.21
C LEU A 57 -4.25 3.17 -19.46
N SER A 58 -5.15 3.02 -18.48
CA SER A 58 -6.39 2.24 -18.61
C SER A 58 -7.34 2.79 -19.68
N MET A 59 -7.30 4.10 -19.92
CA MET A 59 -8.07 4.79 -20.96
C MET A 59 -7.37 4.79 -22.33
N GLY A 60 -6.19 4.16 -22.43
CA GLY A 60 -5.36 4.17 -23.64
C GLY A 60 -4.61 5.48 -23.88
N GLU A 61 -4.53 6.35 -22.87
CA GLU A 61 -3.77 7.59 -22.96
C GLU A 61 -2.25 7.34 -22.87
N LYS A 62 -1.48 8.28 -23.42
CA LYS A 62 -0.03 8.23 -23.33
C LYS A 62 0.44 8.71 -21.97
N VAL A 63 1.31 7.92 -21.35
CA VAL A 63 2.05 8.26 -20.14
C VAL A 63 3.55 8.17 -20.45
N ASP A 64 4.35 9.01 -19.80
CA ASP A 64 5.80 8.87 -19.82
C ASP A 64 6.20 7.59 -19.05
N LEU A 65 6.49 6.53 -19.79
CA LEU A 65 6.88 5.23 -19.24
C LEU A 65 8.22 5.28 -18.51
N ASP A 66 9.11 6.20 -18.85
CA ASP A 66 10.38 6.35 -18.14
C ASP A 66 10.14 7.00 -16.77
N ALA A 67 9.26 8.00 -16.69
CA ALA A 67 8.84 8.56 -15.41
C ALA A 67 8.12 7.52 -14.55
N TYR A 68 7.18 6.76 -15.14
CA TYR A 68 6.45 5.70 -14.46
C TYR A 68 7.39 4.64 -13.89
N THR A 69 8.27 4.06 -14.71
CA THR A 69 9.20 3.00 -14.27
C THR A 69 10.19 3.49 -13.22
N ARG A 70 10.70 4.72 -13.33
CA ARG A 70 11.53 5.34 -12.29
C ARG A 70 10.76 5.52 -10.99
N ALA A 71 9.53 6.02 -11.03
CA ALA A 71 8.69 6.19 -9.85
C ALA A 71 8.41 4.85 -9.15
N SER A 72 8.02 3.82 -9.90
CA SER A 72 7.82 2.45 -9.39
C SER A 72 9.10 1.86 -8.77
N GLY A 73 10.26 2.12 -9.37
CA GLY A 73 11.56 1.73 -8.82
C GLY A 73 11.91 2.43 -7.50
N HIS A 74 11.59 3.73 -7.38
CA HIS A 74 11.76 4.47 -6.12
C HIS A 74 10.80 3.98 -5.04
N LEU A 75 9.53 3.75 -5.39
CA LEU A 75 8.52 3.21 -4.49
C LEU A 75 9.01 1.92 -3.84
N ARG A 76 9.44 0.95 -4.66
CA ARG A 76 9.98 -0.32 -4.16
C ARG A 76 11.15 -0.12 -3.19
N ARG A 77 12.13 0.73 -3.52
CA ARG A 77 13.30 0.97 -2.66
C ARG A 77 12.93 1.57 -1.30
N ILE A 78 11.94 2.46 -1.28
CA ILE A 78 11.46 3.05 -0.02
C ILE A 78 10.72 2.00 0.81
N LEU A 79 9.84 1.21 0.20
CA LEU A 79 9.13 0.11 0.87
C LEU A 79 10.11 -0.93 1.44
N ASP A 80 11.14 -1.30 0.67
CA ASP A 80 12.22 -2.18 1.13
C ASP A 80 12.95 -1.59 2.35
N SER A 81 13.18 -0.26 2.35
CA SER A 81 13.83 0.45 3.47
C SER A 81 12.97 0.52 4.73
N LEU A 82 11.65 0.58 4.57
CA LEU A 82 10.69 0.52 5.68
C LEU A 82 10.58 -0.88 6.29
N GLY A 83 11.13 -1.90 5.63
CA GLY A 83 11.12 -3.27 6.12
C GLY A 83 9.75 -3.93 6.03
N ILE A 84 8.83 -3.39 5.24
CA ILE A 84 7.52 -4.00 4.98
C ILE A 84 7.77 -5.29 4.18
N LYS A 85 7.78 -6.41 4.88
CA LYS A 85 7.94 -7.73 4.27
C LYS A 85 6.57 -8.30 3.96
N ARG A 86 6.36 -8.72 2.72
CA ARG A 86 5.21 -9.54 2.33
C ARG A 86 5.21 -10.83 3.15
N THR A 87 4.32 -10.95 4.12
CA THR A 87 4.06 -12.22 4.82
C THR A 87 3.30 -13.13 3.86
N ALA A 88 3.91 -14.26 3.47
CA ALA A 88 3.20 -15.26 2.68
C ALA A 88 2.03 -15.81 3.51
N ARG A 89 0.83 -15.86 2.91
CA ARG A 89 -0.31 -16.55 3.54
C ARG A 89 0.05 -18.02 3.67
N ASP A 90 -0.05 -18.57 4.88
CA ASP A 90 0.09 -20.00 5.09
C ASP A 90 -1.06 -20.73 4.37
N ILE A 91 -0.70 -21.48 3.34
CA ILE A 91 -1.61 -22.32 2.55
C ILE A 91 -1.47 -23.79 2.90
N THR A 92 -0.77 -24.12 3.99
CA THR A 92 -0.64 -25.50 4.47
C THR A 92 -2.04 -26.08 4.64
N PRO A 93 -2.43 -27.10 3.84
CA PRO A 93 -3.73 -27.72 4.00
C PRO A 93 -3.84 -28.28 5.41
N PRO A 94 -4.95 -28.06 6.14
CA PRO A 94 -5.14 -28.68 7.44
C PRO A 94 -5.02 -30.20 7.28
N ASP A 95 -4.46 -30.86 8.29
CA ASP A 95 -4.45 -32.32 8.28
C ASP A 95 -5.88 -32.87 8.16
N LEU A 96 -6.00 -34.10 7.66
CA LEU A 96 -7.31 -34.70 7.37
C LEU A 96 -8.23 -34.74 8.61
N LYS A 97 -7.68 -34.87 9.83
CA LYS A 97 -8.49 -34.91 11.05
C LYS A 97 -9.07 -33.53 11.34
N THR A 98 -8.24 -32.49 11.26
CA THR A 98 -8.64 -31.09 11.45
C THR A 98 -9.68 -30.67 10.42
N TYR A 99 -9.49 -31.06 9.14
CA TYR A 99 -10.46 -30.81 8.08
C TYR A 99 -11.82 -31.51 8.34
N MET A 100 -11.79 -32.78 8.75
CA MET A 100 -13.02 -33.54 9.00
C MET A 100 -13.78 -33.06 10.24
N ALA A 101 -13.08 -32.58 11.27
CA ALA A 101 -13.69 -31.99 12.46
C ALA A 101 -14.43 -30.69 12.12
N ALA A 102 -13.76 -29.77 11.41
CA ALA A 102 -14.37 -28.52 10.96
C ALA A 102 -15.59 -28.77 10.05
N LYS A 103 -15.52 -29.77 9.16
CA LYS A 103 -16.64 -30.13 8.28
C LYS A 103 -17.84 -30.71 9.04
N ARG A 104 -17.63 -31.44 10.14
CA ARG A 104 -18.70 -31.96 10.99
C ARG A 104 -19.39 -30.87 11.79
N GLU A 105 -18.62 -29.90 12.28
CA GLU A 105 -19.13 -28.77 13.03
C GLU A 105 -19.96 -27.83 12.13
N ALA A 106 -19.52 -27.60 10.89
CA ALA A 106 -20.26 -26.82 9.91
C ALA A 106 -21.53 -27.51 9.36
N ALA A 107 -21.68 -28.83 9.57
CA ALA A 107 -22.84 -29.61 9.15
C ALA A 107 -23.91 -29.75 10.24
N ARG A 108 -23.68 -29.15 11.41
CA ARG A 108 -24.59 -29.14 12.57
C ARG A 108 -25.32 -27.83 12.67
#